data_AF-A0A7X6WD76-F1
#
_entry.id   AF-A0A7X6WD76-F1
#
_cell.length_a   1.000
_cell.length_b   1.000
_cell.length_c   1.000
_cell.angle_alpha   90.00
_cell.angle_beta   90.00
_cell.angle_gamma   90.00
#
_symmetry.space_group_name_H-M   'P 1'
#
loop_
_entity.id
_entity.type
_entity.pdbx_description
1 polymer ?
#
loop_
_entity_poly.entity_id
_entity_poly.type
_entity_poly.pdbx_seq_one_letter_code
_entity_poly.pdbx_strand_id
1 'polypeptide(L)' 'MSYKILLKSKVDDNLLREIQSKHCMDIEGINELYELLIKNKCCDSDKVSKIYYVAYTLALSNIEIIIVKLN' A
#
# COMPACT_ATOMS: atom_id res chain seq x y z
N MET A 1 -16.24 -6.83 -3.36
CA MET A 1 -15.20 -6.82 -4.41
C MET A 1 -13.99 -6.11 -3.83
N SER A 2 -12.90 -6.84 -3.60
CA SER A 2 -11.70 -6.32 -2.93
C SER A 2 -10.57 -6.13 -3.95
N TYR A 3 -9.62 -5.26 -3.63
CA TYR A 3 -8.40 -5.08 -4.41
C TYR A 3 -7.20 -5.30 -3.51
N LYS A 4 -6.15 -5.87 -4.08
CA LYS A 4 -4.91 -6.20 -3.37
C LYS A 4 -3.70 -5.60 -4.06
N ILE A 5 -2.78 -5.04 -3.30
CA ILE A 5 -1.44 -4.64 -3.73
C ILE A 5 -0.46 -5.75 -3.39
N LEU A 6 0.39 -6.09 -4.36
CA LEU A 6 1.57 -6.93 -4.19
C LEU A 6 2.81 -6.13 -4.58
N LEU A 7 3.87 -6.23 -3.79
CA LEU A 7 5.18 -5.66 -4.15
C LEU A 7 5.86 -6.59 -5.17
N LYS A 8 6.36 -6.03 -6.28
CA LYS A 8 7.00 -6.84 -7.33
C LYS A 8 8.39 -7.33 -6.95
N SER A 9 9.07 -6.60 -6.08
CA SER A 9 10.39 -6.93 -5.55
C SER A 9 10.44 -6.70 -4.04
N LYS A 10 11.52 -7.15 -3.40
CA LYS A 10 11.78 -6.80 -2.01
C LYS A 10 12.00 -5.29 -1.91
N VAL A 11 11.23 -4.65 -1.03
CA VAL A 11 11.35 -3.23 -0.68
C VAL A 11 11.89 -3.14 0.74
N ASP A 12 12.72 -2.14 1.02
CA ASP A 12 13.19 -1.86 2.37
C ASP A 12 12.03 -1.41 3.27
N ASP A 13 11.91 -2.02 4.44
CA ASP A 13 10.86 -1.71 5.40
C ASP A 13 11.01 -0.30 5.97
N ASN A 14 12.23 0.23 6.05
CA ASN A 14 12.47 1.61 6.46
C ASN A 14 11.88 2.60 5.45
N LEU A 15 12.03 2.33 4.15
CA LEU A 15 11.43 3.13 3.10
C LEU A 15 9.89 3.09 3.18
N LEU A 16 9.31 1.91 3.38
CA LEU A 16 7.86 1.77 3.54
C LEU A 16 7.36 2.52 4.79
N ARG A 17 8.10 2.50 5.90
CA ARG A 17 7.77 3.26 7.11
C ARG A 17 7.90 4.77 6.92
N GLU A 18 8.85 5.22 6.10
CA GLU A 18 8.97 6.64 5.74
C GLU A 18 7.78 7.11 4.89
N ILE A 19 7.35 6.30 3.91
CA ILE A 19 6.15 6.59 3.11
C ILE A 19 4.91 6.59 4.01
N GLN A 20 4.78 5.59 4.88
CA GLN A 20 3.70 5.51 5.86
C GLN A 20 3.64 6.75 6.75
N SER A 21 4.77 7.19 7.33
CA SER A 21 4.78 8.34 8.24
C SER A 21 4.39 9.66 7.55
N LYS A 22 4.68 9.79 6.25
CA LYS A 22 4.24 10.94 5.43
C LYS A 22 2.74 10.93 5.14
N HIS A 23 2.12 9.75 5.09
CA HIS A 23 0.77 9.59 4.54
C HIS A 23 -0.27 9.00 5.50
N CYS A 24 0.12 8.58 6.71
CA CYS A 24 -0.72 7.83 7.64
C CYS A 24 -1.97 8.59 8.11
N MET A 25 -1.99 9.92 7.97
CA MET A 25 -3.09 10.79 8.37
C MET A 25 -3.93 11.33 7.21
N ASP A 26 -3.55 11.04 5.96
CA ASP A 26 -4.19 11.64 4.78
C ASP A 26 -5.60 11.07 4.54
N ILE A 27 -5.79 9.79 4.86
CA ILE A 27 -7.05 9.07 4.67
C ILE A 27 -7.28 8.17 5.88
N GLU A 28 -8.49 8.20 6.43
CA GLU A 28 -8.90 7.31 7.51
C GLU A 28 -8.65 5.85 7.13
N GLY A 29 -7.93 5.12 7.98
CA GLY A 29 -7.68 3.70 7.78
C GLY A 29 -6.57 3.38 6.77
N ILE A 30 -5.74 4.36 6.37
CA ILE A 30 -4.61 4.14 5.45
C ILE A 30 -3.38 3.60 6.18
N ASN A 31 -3.21 4.00 7.44
CA ASN A 31 -2.11 3.56 8.28
C ASN A 31 -2.08 2.03 8.44
N GLU A 32 -3.24 1.43 8.64
CA GLU A 32 -3.47 0.00 8.76
C GLU A 32 -3.10 -0.74 7.46
N LEU A 33 -3.37 -0.13 6.31
CA LEU A 33 -2.97 -0.71 5.03
C LEU A 33 -1.45 -0.71 4.84
N TYR A 34 -0.75 0.32 5.30
CA TYR A 34 0.71 0.31 5.33
C TYR A 34 1.28 -0.70 6.33
N GLU A 35 0.70 -0.82 7.52
CA GLU A 35 1.12 -1.86 8.49
C GLU A 35 0.96 -3.27 7.89
N LEU A 36 -0.15 -3.54 7.20
CA LEU A 36 -0.35 -4.79 6.46
C LEU A 36 0.68 -4.96 5.36
N LEU A 37 0.95 -3.92 4.57
CA LEU A 37 1.94 -3.95 3.49
C LEU A 37 3.35 -4.25 4.01
N ILE A 38 3.77 -3.62 5.11
CA ILE A 38 5.08 -3.83 5.72
C ILE A 38 5.19 -5.25 6.27
N LYS A 39 4.17 -5.69 7.01
CA LYS A 39 4.16 -7.02 7.67
C LYS A 39 4.07 -8.17 6.68
N ASN A 40 3.17 -8.07 5.71
CA ASN A 40 2.78 -9.18 4.83
C ASN A 40 3.31 -9.04 3.40
N LYS A 41 4.03 -7.94 3.08
CA LYS A 41 4.45 -7.57 1.72
C LYS A 41 3.28 -7.43 0.74
N CYS A 42 2.07 -7.26 1.29
CA CYS A 42 0.83 -7.04 0.56
C CYS A 42 -0.23 -6.41 1.48
N CYS A 43 -1.18 -5.71 0.89
CA CYS A 43 -2.36 -5.20 1.59
C CYS A 43 -3.58 -5.25 0.67
N ASP A 44 -4.77 -5.34 1.25
CA ASP A 44 -6.02 -5.41 0.50
C ASP A 44 -7.13 -4.61 1.18
N SER A 45 -8.10 -4.16 0.38
CA SER A 45 -9.26 -3.41 0.85
C SER A 45 -10.41 -3.51 -0.14
N ASP A 46 -11.63 -3.51 0.38
CA ASP A 46 -12.87 -3.33 -0.38
C ASP A 46 -13.08 -1.89 -0.85
N LYS A 47 -12.41 -0.92 -0.22
CA LYS A 47 -12.41 0.49 -0.62
C LYS A 47 -11.34 0.74 -1.68
N VAL A 48 -11.77 0.72 -2.94
CA VAL A 48 -10.92 0.95 -4.13
C VAL A 48 -10.04 2.20 -3.99
N SER A 49 -10.60 3.32 -3.52
CA SER A 49 -9.87 4.57 -3.35
C SER A 49 -8.64 4.44 -2.44
N LYS A 50 -8.72 3.62 -1.38
CA LYS A 50 -7.58 3.40 -0.48
C LYS A 50 -6.45 2.62 -1.15
N ILE A 51 -6.80 1.59 -1.93
CA ILE A 51 -5.82 0.82 -2.69
C ILE A 51 -5.12 1.69 -3.71
N TYR A 52 -5.86 2.49 -4.48
CA TYR A 52 -5.24 3.40 -5.44
C TYR A 52 -4.41 4.51 -4.76
N TYR A 53 -4.77 4.92 -3.54
CA TYR A 53 -3.95 5.85 -2.78
C TYR A 53 -2.60 5.25 -2.37
N VAL A 54 -2.59 4.05 -1.78
CA VAL A 54 -1.33 3.33 -1.47
C VAL A 54 -0.53 3.07 -2.75
N ALA A 55 -1.19 2.72 -3.86
CA ALA A 55 -0.52 2.51 -5.12
C ALA A 55 0.18 3.79 -5.62
N TYR A 56 -0.51 4.93 -5.54
CA TYR A 56 0.01 6.24 -5.92
C TYR A 56 1.26 6.62 -5.12
N THR A 57 1.22 6.51 -3.79
CA THR A 57 2.34 6.90 -2.92
C THR A 57 3.57 6.00 -3.08
N LEU A 58 3.36 4.69 -3.32
CA LEU A 58 4.43 3.76 -3.65
C LEU A 58 5.06 4.11 -5.01
N ALA A 59 4.24 4.44 -6.01
CA ALA A 59 4.71 4.85 -7.34
C ALA A 59 5.53 6.14 -7.30
N LEU A 60 5.17 7.12 -6.45
CA LEU A 60 5.98 8.34 -6.23
C LEU A 60 7.40 8.04 -5.73
N SER A 61 7.56 6.91 -5.05
CA SER A 61 8.85 6.43 -4.54
C SER A 61 9.53 5.42 -5.47
N ASN A 62 9.08 5.33 -6.73
CA ASN A 62 9.56 4.37 -7.74
C ASN A 62 9.46 2.89 -7.33
N ILE A 63 8.49 2.54 -6.48
CA ILE A 63 8.24 1.15 -6.08
C ILE A 63 7.28 0.50 -7.08
N GLU A 64 7.76 -0.55 -7.74
CA GLU A 64 6.94 -1.33 -8.67
C GLU A 64 5.96 -2.24 -7.91
N ILE A 65 4.69 -2.18 -8.31
CA ILE A 65 3.58 -2.91 -7.68
C ILE A 65 2.69 -3.60 -8.70
N ILE A 66 1.95 -4.59 -8.22
CA ILE A 66 0.89 -5.27 -8.96
C ILE A 66 -0.42 -5.05 -8.20
N ILE A 67 -1.47 -4.62 -8.90
CA ILE A 67 -2.82 -4.50 -8.34
C ILE A 67 -3.66 -5.66 -8.87
N VAL A 68 -4.26 -6.42 -7.97
CA VAL A 68 -5.13 -7.57 -8.30
C VAL A 68 -6.53 -7.29 -7.82
N LYS A 69 -7.52 -7.55 -8.69
CA LYS A 69 -8.94 -7.53 -8.35
C LYS A 69 -9.34 -8.90 -7.80
N LEU A 70 -9.90 -8.92 -6.59
CA LEU A 70 -10.38 -10.11 -5.91
C LEU A 70 -11.92 -10.17 -6.02
N ASN A 71 -12.42 -11.31 -6.47
CA ASN A 71 -13.86 -11.59 -6.59
C ASN A 71 -14.49 -11.85 -5.22
#